data_AF-A0A852SLL0-F1
#
_entry.id   AF-A0A852SLL0-F1
#
_cell.length_a   1.000
_cell.length_b   1.000
_cell.length_c   1.000
_cell.angle_alpha   90.00
_cell.angle_beta   90.00
_cell.angle_gamma   90.00
#
_symmetry.space_group_name_H-M   'P 1'
#
loop_
_entity.id
_entity.type
_entity.pdbx_description
1 polymer ?
#
loop_
_entity_poly.entity_id
_entity_poly.type
_entity_poly.pdbx_seq_one_letter_code
_entity_poly.pdbx_strand_id
1 'polypeptide(L)'
;MTRARAAALTLAAALAAAGLVLIWVARLSADRYLYVSELGAAGEPTADVFRWAMTAVAVGAAITALALPAGVLTPRGRALRAIPPAVVLLAAAAAFGLASQVTCTRYCPLPVGPGFTWQDLVHTSAAVVGFAGASWVMLQVASDARLKRLARFSLVAALAVALIAATGGILSLLRFGTEVGGLLELVATTVALTWLVGLSLFLAIETASASPVEESRTNEAVGHVRHSTPERVDLPPAVY
;
A
#
# COMPACT_ATOMS: atom_id res chain seq x y z
N MET A 1 -11.64 12.44 14.98
CA MET A 1 -11.42 11.32 14.02
C MET A 1 -10.04 11.34 13.35
N THR A 2 -9.38 12.49 13.18
CA THR A 2 -8.06 12.63 12.54
C THR A 2 -6.93 11.90 13.27
N ARG A 3 -6.86 11.97 14.61
CA ARG A 3 -5.85 11.26 15.41
C ARG A 3 -5.88 9.73 15.25
N ALA A 4 -7.08 9.14 15.25
CA ALA A 4 -7.25 7.71 15.05
C ALA A 4 -6.81 7.26 13.65
N ARG A 5 -7.10 8.04 12.61
CA ARG A 5 -6.62 7.79 11.24
C ARG A 5 -5.11 7.91 11.14
N ALA A 6 -4.51 8.95 11.71
CA ALA A 6 -3.06 9.10 11.73
C ALA A 6 -2.39 7.92 12.45
N ALA A 7 -2.91 7.49 13.60
CA ALA A 7 -2.41 6.31 14.32
C ALA A 7 -2.53 5.02 13.47
N ALA A 8 -3.66 4.82 12.78
CA ALA A 8 -3.85 3.68 11.88
C ALA A 8 -2.84 3.68 10.72
N LEU A 9 -2.58 4.84 10.10
CA LEU A 9 -1.61 4.99 9.02
C LEU A 9 -0.17 4.77 9.51
N THR A 10 0.17 5.23 10.71
CA THR A 10 1.47 4.94 11.34
C THR A 10 1.63 3.44 11.61
N LEU A 11 0.59 2.77 12.13
CA LEU A 11 0.59 1.32 12.32
C LEU A 11 0.76 0.58 10.98
N ALA A 12 0.07 1.03 9.94
CA ALA A 12 0.21 0.47 8.60
C ALA A 12 1.65 0.58 8.06
N ALA A 13 2.29 1.75 8.24
CA ALA A 13 3.69 1.95 7.88
C ALA A 13 4.61 1.01 8.66
N ALA A 14 4.39 0.86 9.98
CA ALA A 14 5.18 -0.01 10.83
C ALA A 14 5.04 -1.48 10.43
N LEU A 15 3.82 -1.94 10.11
CA LEU A 15 3.57 -3.30 9.63
C LEU A 15 4.24 -3.58 8.28
N ALA A 16 4.15 -2.64 7.33
CA ALA A 16 4.83 -2.76 6.04
C ALA A 16 6.36 -2.77 6.19
N ALA A 17 6.90 -1.94 7.09
CA ALA A 17 8.33 -1.91 7.38
C ALA A 17 8.80 -3.20 8.08
N ALA A 18 8.03 -3.71 9.03
CA ALA A 18 8.30 -5.00 9.68
C ALA A 18 8.29 -6.14 8.64
N GLY A 19 7.31 -6.16 7.73
CA GLY A 19 7.27 -7.11 6.63
C GLY A 19 8.50 -7.02 5.73
N LEU A 20 8.93 -5.82 5.35
CA LEU A 20 10.15 -5.60 4.57
C LEU A 20 11.39 -6.16 5.29
N VAL A 21 11.53 -5.86 6.59
CA VAL A 21 12.64 -6.38 7.40
C VAL A 21 12.62 -7.90 7.47
N LEU A 22 11.45 -8.52 7.71
CA LEU A 22 11.33 -9.96 7.77
C LEU A 22 11.64 -10.65 6.43
N ILE A 23 11.27 -10.04 5.29
CA ILE A 23 11.66 -10.54 3.96
C ILE A 23 13.19 -10.50 3.81
N TRP A 24 13.84 -9.43 4.23
CA TRP A 24 15.30 -9.33 4.20
C TRP A 24 15.96 -10.33 5.16
N VAL A 25 15.40 -10.54 6.36
CA VAL A 25 15.88 -11.57 7.29
C VAL A 25 15.78 -12.95 6.65
N ALA A 26 14.61 -13.31 6.11
CA ALA A 26 14.42 -14.58 5.40
C ALA A 26 15.40 -14.73 4.24
N ARG A 27 15.61 -13.65 3.48
CA ARG A 27 16.56 -13.64 2.37
C ARG A 27 17.99 -13.88 2.83
N LEU A 28 18.43 -13.21 3.88
CA LEU A 28 19.81 -13.31 4.39
C LEU A 28 20.06 -14.63 5.12
N SER A 29 19.01 -15.30 5.60
CA SER A 29 19.09 -16.63 6.21
C SER A 29 19.00 -17.79 5.21
N ALA A 30 18.74 -17.52 3.93
CA ALA A 30 18.61 -18.57 2.93
C ALA A 30 19.98 -19.02 2.40
N ASP A 31 20.21 -20.33 2.31
CA ASP A 31 21.47 -20.92 1.85
C ASP A 31 21.69 -20.85 0.32
N ARG A 32 20.70 -20.35 -0.43
CA ARG A 32 20.73 -20.26 -1.89
C ARG A 32 19.98 -19.03 -2.41
N TYR A 33 20.27 -18.62 -3.65
CA TYR A 33 19.55 -17.55 -4.34
C TYR A 33 18.14 -18.03 -4.71
N LEU A 34 17.19 -17.79 -3.81
CA LEU A 34 15.77 -18.10 -4.01
C LEU A 34 15.03 -16.97 -4.71
N TYR A 35 13.93 -17.28 -5.37
CA TYR A 35 12.92 -16.26 -5.66
C TYR A 35 12.29 -15.72 -4.36
N VAL A 36 11.66 -14.54 -4.40
CA VAL A 36 11.07 -13.98 -3.17
C VAL A 36 9.91 -14.86 -2.69
N SER A 37 9.09 -15.33 -3.63
CA SER A 37 8.01 -16.29 -3.37
C SER A 37 8.51 -17.63 -2.83
N GLU A 38 9.71 -18.07 -3.24
CA GLU A 38 10.32 -19.32 -2.76
C GLU A 38 10.76 -19.26 -1.30
N LEU A 39 11.01 -18.07 -0.73
CA LEU A 39 11.24 -17.94 0.71
C LEU A 39 10.05 -18.45 1.53
N GLY A 40 8.86 -18.44 0.94
CA GLY A 40 7.62 -18.99 1.51
C GLY A 40 7.32 -20.44 1.13
N ALA A 41 8.14 -21.07 0.27
CA ALA A 41 7.78 -22.34 -0.32
C ALA A 41 7.62 -23.45 0.74
N ALA A 42 6.72 -24.40 0.46
CA ALA A 42 6.46 -25.51 1.36
C ALA A 42 7.74 -26.29 1.71
N GLY A 43 8.04 -26.39 3.00
CA GLY A 43 9.23 -27.08 3.50
C GLY A 43 10.53 -26.28 3.47
N GLU A 44 10.50 -24.99 3.12
CA GLU A 44 11.66 -24.10 3.30
C GLU A 44 11.77 -23.61 4.75
N PRO A 45 12.98 -23.54 5.33
CA PRO A 45 13.19 -23.08 6.70
C PRO A 45 12.64 -21.66 6.96
N THR A 46 12.56 -20.84 5.93
CA THR A 46 12.08 -19.45 5.98
C THR A 46 10.57 -19.30 5.82
N ALA A 47 9.84 -20.39 5.60
CA ALA A 47 8.44 -20.35 5.16
C ALA A 47 7.53 -19.57 6.13
N ASP A 48 7.67 -19.82 7.44
CA ASP A 48 6.87 -19.12 8.45
C ASP A 48 7.22 -17.63 8.55
N VAL A 49 8.51 -17.29 8.44
CA VAL A 49 8.97 -15.89 8.45
C VAL A 49 8.38 -15.14 7.27
N PHE A 50 8.44 -15.72 6.07
CA PHE A 50 7.86 -15.14 4.86
C PHE A 50 6.33 -14.97 4.98
N ARG A 51 5.63 -15.99 5.50
CA ARG A 51 4.18 -15.94 5.71
C ARG A 51 3.78 -14.78 6.61
N TRP A 52 4.45 -14.61 7.75
CA TRP A 52 4.18 -13.49 8.67
C TRP A 52 4.55 -12.14 8.06
N ALA A 53 5.67 -12.08 7.32
CA ALA A 53 6.09 -10.88 6.63
C ALA A 53 5.03 -10.38 5.64
N MET A 54 4.57 -11.27 4.76
CA MET A 54 3.56 -10.94 3.75
C MET A 54 2.18 -10.69 4.36
N THR A 55 1.83 -11.38 5.45
CA THR A 55 0.61 -11.09 6.21
C THR A 55 0.65 -9.67 6.79
N ALA A 56 1.77 -9.27 7.40
CA ALA A 56 1.94 -7.91 7.93
C ALA A 56 1.84 -6.86 6.82
N VAL A 57 2.44 -7.10 5.65
CA VAL A 57 2.30 -6.24 4.46
C VAL A 57 0.85 -6.13 4.02
N ALA A 58 0.13 -7.25 3.90
CA ALA A 58 -1.26 -7.29 3.47
C ALA A 58 -2.16 -6.50 4.44
N VAL A 59 -1.99 -6.70 5.76
CA VAL A 59 -2.73 -5.96 6.79
C VAL A 59 -2.38 -4.47 6.74
N GLY A 60 -1.10 -4.12 6.62
CA GLY A 60 -0.67 -2.72 6.48
C GLY A 60 -1.26 -2.04 5.25
N ALA A 61 -1.29 -2.71 4.10
CA ALA A 61 -1.91 -2.22 2.88
C ALA A 61 -3.43 -2.04 3.05
N ALA A 62 -4.12 -3.00 3.68
CA ALA A 62 -5.56 -2.90 3.96
C ALA A 62 -5.88 -1.73 4.90
N ILE A 63 -5.12 -1.56 5.99
CA ILE A 63 -5.28 -0.42 6.90
C ILE A 63 -5.04 0.90 6.16
N THR A 64 -4.00 0.97 5.33
CA THR A 64 -3.72 2.17 4.51
C THR A 64 -4.88 2.51 3.59
N ALA A 65 -5.47 1.50 2.95
CA ALA A 65 -6.60 1.69 2.06
C ALA A 65 -7.87 2.14 2.80
N LEU A 66 -8.16 1.57 3.97
CA LEU A 66 -9.34 1.92 4.79
C LEU A 66 -9.19 3.28 5.48
N ALA A 67 -7.96 3.68 5.82
CA ALA A 67 -7.67 4.97 6.43
C ALA A 67 -7.50 6.09 5.39
N LEU A 68 -7.44 5.77 4.09
CA LEU A 68 -7.28 6.74 3.01
C LEU A 68 -8.47 7.71 2.97
N PRO A 69 -8.27 9.02 3.19
CA PRO A 69 -9.38 9.96 3.18
C PRO A 69 -9.94 10.15 1.77
N ALA A 70 -11.26 10.21 1.64
CA ALA A 70 -11.92 10.45 0.36
C ALA A 70 -11.43 11.77 -0.26
N GLY A 71 -11.12 11.74 -1.56
CA GLY A 71 -10.67 12.92 -2.29
C GLY A 71 -9.21 13.35 -2.05
N VAL A 72 -8.45 12.68 -1.18
CA VAL A 72 -6.99 12.93 -1.02
C VAL A 72 -6.21 12.52 -2.26
N LEU A 73 -6.65 11.46 -2.93
CA LEU A 73 -6.14 11.04 -4.22
C LEU A 73 -7.18 11.32 -5.30
N THR A 74 -6.81 12.18 -6.24
CA THR A 74 -7.55 12.49 -7.48
C THR A 74 -6.58 12.29 -8.65
N PRO A 75 -6.40 11.04 -9.09
CA PRO A 75 -5.54 10.71 -10.22
C PRO A 75 -5.89 11.52 -11.46
N ARG A 76 -4.99 11.68 -12.43
CA ARG A 76 -5.30 12.29 -13.73
C ARG A 76 -5.52 11.20 -14.79
N GLY A 77 -6.47 11.43 -15.70
CA GLY A 77 -6.81 10.49 -16.77
C GLY A 77 -8.01 9.60 -16.45
N ARG A 78 -8.81 9.28 -17.48
CA ARG A 78 -10.08 8.56 -17.33
C ARG A 78 -9.89 7.12 -16.81
N ALA A 79 -8.86 6.42 -17.27
CA ALA A 79 -8.57 5.05 -16.85
C ALA A 79 -8.19 4.97 -15.36
N LEU A 80 -7.27 5.82 -14.90
CA LEU A 80 -6.82 5.82 -13.50
C LEU A 80 -7.90 6.28 -12.51
N ARG A 81 -8.91 7.02 -12.97
CA ARG A 81 -10.06 7.45 -12.16
C ARG A 81 -11.20 6.44 -12.12
N ALA A 82 -11.19 5.44 -13.00
CA ALA A 82 -12.31 4.51 -13.15
C ALA A 82 -12.55 3.68 -11.88
N ILE A 83 -11.49 3.39 -11.13
CA ILE A 83 -11.54 2.62 -9.89
C ILE A 83 -10.87 3.43 -8.77
N PRO A 84 -11.51 3.64 -7.61
CA PRO A 84 -10.92 4.38 -6.50
C PRO A 84 -9.61 3.74 -6.01
N PRO A 85 -8.58 4.53 -5.66
CA PRO A 85 -7.30 4.00 -5.21
C PRO A 85 -7.41 3.08 -4.00
N ALA A 86 -8.30 3.38 -3.05
CA ALA A 86 -8.57 2.53 -1.89
C ALA A 86 -9.08 1.14 -2.28
N VAL A 87 -9.95 1.05 -3.30
CA VAL A 87 -10.49 -0.24 -3.77
C VAL A 87 -9.39 -1.06 -4.42
N VAL A 88 -8.55 -0.44 -5.25
CA VAL A 88 -7.42 -1.13 -5.89
C VAL A 88 -6.41 -1.60 -4.83
N LEU A 89 -6.10 -0.77 -3.83
CA LEU A 89 -5.19 -1.12 -2.75
C LEU A 89 -5.74 -2.23 -1.85
N LEU A 90 -7.05 -2.23 -1.57
CA LEU A 90 -7.71 -3.33 -0.86
C LEU A 90 -7.67 -4.65 -1.66
N ALA A 91 -7.91 -4.59 -2.97
CA ALA A 91 -7.80 -5.76 -3.83
C ALA A 91 -6.36 -6.31 -3.84
N ALA A 92 -5.36 -5.43 -3.92
CA ALA A 92 -3.96 -5.83 -3.83
C ALA A 92 -3.62 -6.43 -2.45
N ALA A 93 -4.12 -5.82 -1.37
CA ALA A 93 -3.95 -6.33 -0.01
C ALA A 93 -4.55 -7.73 0.17
N ALA A 94 -5.77 -7.95 -0.34
CA ALA A 94 -6.42 -9.26 -0.30
C ALA A 94 -5.63 -10.30 -1.13
N ALA A 95 -5.13 -9.92 -2.30
CA ALA A 95 -4.35 -10.80 -3.16
C ALA A 95 -3.00 -11.18 -2.52
N PHE A 96 -2.26 -10.23 -1.94
CA PHE A 96 -1.05 -10.54 -1.17
C PHE A 96 -1.35 -11.34 0.09
N GLY A 97 -2.47 -11.07 0.76
CA GLY A 97 -2.95 -11.88 1.88
C GLY A 97 -3.17 -13.33 1.45
N LEU A 98 -3.85 -13.58 0.33
CA LEU A 98 -4.02 -14.93 -0.20
C LEU A 98 -2.69 -15.59 -0.56
N ALA A 99 -1.82 -14.89 -1.29
CA ALA A 99 -0.49 -15.39 -1.68
C ALA A 99 0.42 -15.71 -0.47
N SER A 100 0.20 -15.04 0.66
CA SER A 100 0.93 -15.32 1.90
C SER A 100 0.49 -16.63 2.57
N GLN A 101 -0.76 -17.05 2.37
CA GLN A 101 -1.31 -18.26 2.98
C GLN A 101 -1.23 -19.47 2.05
N VAL A 102 -1.46 -19.25 0.76
CA VAL A 102 -1.26 -20.24 -0.29
C VAL A 102 0.12 -20.00 -0.89
N THR A 103 1.13 -20.63 -0.32
CA THR A 103 2.52 -20.49 -0.76
C THR A 103 2.80 -21.34 -2.00
N CYS A 104 3.87 -21.07 -2.74
CA CYS A 104 4.25 -21.97 -3.84
C CYS A 104 4.81 -23.29 -3.31
N THR A 105 4.75 -24.33 -4.14
CA THR A 105 5.49 -25.57 -3.91
C THR A 105 7.00 -25.32 -4.07
N ARG A 106 7.84 -26.25 -3.59
CA ARG A 106 9.29 -26.09 -3.63
C ARG A 106 9.77 -25.89 -5.08
N TYR A 107 10.71 -24.95 -5.24
CA TYR A 107 11.23 -24.49 -6.53
C TYR A 107 10.26 -23.66 -7.38
N CYS A 108 9.12 -23.21 -6.79
CA CYS A 108 8.11 -22.36 -7.42
C CYS A 108 7.94 -22.71 -8.92
N PRO A 109 7.43 -23.91 -9.24
CA PRO A 109 7.48 -24.46 -10.59
C PRO A 109 6.77 -23.53 -11.57
N LEU A 110 7.31 -23.47 -12.79
CA LEU A 110 6.74 -22.69 -13.88
C LEU A 110 5.27 -23.04 -14.09
N PRO A 111 4.43 -22.09 -14.56
CA PRO A 111 3.02 -22.32 -14.88
C PRO A 111 2.78 -23.22 -16.10
N VAL A 112 3.72 -24.12 -16.38
CA VAL A 112 3.71 -25.13 -17.43
C VAL A 112 4.50 -26.37 -16.97
N GLY A 113 3.87 -27.55 -17.07
CA GLY A 113 4.54 -28.83 -16.88
C GLY A 113 4.04 -29.65 -15.68
N PRO A 114 4.58 -30.86 -15.50
CA PRO A 114 4.03 -31.87 -14.59
C PRO A 114 4.27 -31.56 -13.11
N GLY A 115 5.17 -30.64 -12.77
CA GLY A 115 5.41 -30.19 -11.39
C GLY A 115 4.51 -29.05 -10.94
N PHE A 116 3.75 -28.43 -11.84
CA PHE A 116 2.89 -27.30 -11.52
C PHE A 116 1.56 -27.77 -10.92
N THR A 117 1.17 -27.16 -9.80
CA THR A 117 -0.04 -27.53 -9.07
C THR A 117 -1.07 -26.40 -9.05
N TRP A 118 -2.29 -26.71 -8.61
CA TRP A 118 -3.32 -25.69 -8.34
C TRP A 118 -2.89 -24.67 -7.28
N GLN A 119 -2.07 -25.11 -6.30
CA GLN A 119 -1.50 -24.24 -5.28
C GLN A 119 -0.58 -23.19 -5.91
N ASP A 120 0.28 -23.59 -6.85
CA ASP A 120 1.19 -22.68 -7.56
C ASP A 120 0.42 -21.68 -8.44
N LEU A 121 -0.65 -22.14 -9.08
CA LEU A 121 -1.52 -21.27 -9.88
C LEU A 121 -2.19 -20.20 -9.02
N VAL A 122 -2.76 -20.59 -7.87
CA VAL A 122 -3.42 -19.67 -6.95
C VAL A 122 -2.42 -18.66 -6.40
N HIS A 123 -1.27 -19.13 -5.92
CA HIS A 123 -0.19 -18.27 -5.43
C HIS A 123 0.24 -17.25 -6.49
N THR A 124 0.61 -17.73 -7.68
CA THR A 124 1.15 -16.89 -8.76
C THR A 124 0.11 -15.88 -9.25
N SER A 125 -1.14 -16.32 -9.46
CA SER A 125 -2.22 -15.43 -9.90
C SER A 125 -2.50 -14.34 -8.86
N ALA A 126 -2.54 -14.71 -7.58
CA ALA A 126 -2.73 -13.77 -6.48
C ALA A 126 -1.56 -12.77 -6.39
N ALA A 127 -0.31 -13.24 -6.50
CA ALA A 127 0.87 -12.38 -6.51
C ALA A 127 0.84 -11.38 -7.68
N VAL A 128 0.52 -11.85 -8.90
CA VAL A 128 0.41 -11.00 -10.10
C VAL A 128 -0.66 -9.93 -9.92
N VAL A 129 -1.85 -10.30 -9.44
CA VAL A 129 -2.93 -9.35 -9.15
C VAL A 129 -2.50 -8.33 -8.07
N GLY A 130 -1.80 -8.80 -7.04
CA GLY A 130 -1.26 -7.95 -5.98
C GLY A 130 -0.29 -6.89 -6.51
N PHE A 131 0.73 -7.31 -7.27
CA PHE A 131 1.72 -6.40 -7.85
C PHE A 131 1.13 -5.47 -8.92
N ALA A 132 0.22 -5.97 -9.76
CA ALA A 132 -0.48 -5.15 -10.74
C ALA A 132 -1.33 -4.07 -10.06
N GLY A 133 -2.08 -4.45 -9.02
CA GLY A 133 -2.87 -3.52 -8.21
C GLY A 133 -2.00 -2.48 -7.51
N ALA A 134 -0.90 -2.89 -6.87
CA ALA A 134 0.06 -1.98 -6.23
C ALA A 134 0.66 -0.99 -7.24
N SER A 135 1.12 -1.48 -8.40
CA SER A 135 1.66 -0.65 -9.49
C SER A 135 0.61 0.33 -10.01
N TRP A 136 -0.66 -0.10 -10.11
CA TRP A 136 -1.76 0.76 -10.52
C TRP A 136 -2.03 1.88 -9.51
N VAL A 137 -1.95 1.61 -8.20
CA VAL A 137 -2.06 2.65 -7.16
C VAL A 137 -0.85 3.59 -7.21
N MET A 138 0.37 3.08 -7.44
CA MET A 138 1.55 3.92 -7.64
C MET A 138 1.37 4.88 -8.82
N LEU A 139 0.81 4.41 -9.95
CA LEU A 139 0.48 5.27 -11.10
C LEU A 139 -0.61 6.30 -10.75
N GLN A 140 -1.62 5.90 -9.99
CA GLN A 140 -2.65 6.82 -9.50
C GLN A 140 -2.04 7.95 -8.67
N VAL A 141 -1.15 7.63 -7.73
CA VAL A 141 -0.40 8.60 -6.91
C VAL A 141 0.52 9.46 -7.78
N ALA A 142 1.24 8.86 -8.73
CA ALA A 142 2.13 9.56 -9.66
C ALA A 142 1.40 10.59 -10.53
N SER A 143 0.15 10.30 -10.88
CA SER A 143 -0.68 11.17 -11.72
C SER A 143 -1.37 12.31 -10.94
N ASP A 144 -1.37 12.27 -9.60
CA ASP A 144 -2.01 13.30 -8.78
C ASP A 144 -1.13 14.57 -8.72
N ALA A 145 -1.72 15.71 -9.08
CA ALA A 145 -1.09 17.02 -9.10
C ALA A 145 -0.57 17.50 -7.75
N ARG A 146 -1.25 17.08 -6.67
CA ARG A 146 -1.08 17.58 -5.31
C ARG A 146 0.08 16.87 -4.62
N LEU A 147 0.43 15.66 -5.07
CA LEU A 147 1.44 14.81 -4.45
C LEU A 147 2.80 14.88 -5.14
N LYS A 148 3.25 16.07 -5.56
CA LYS A 148 4.49 16.24 -6.35
C LYS A 148 5.73 15.56 -5.73
N ARG A 149 5.84 15.57 -4.40
CA ARG A 149 6.95 14.93 -3.67
C ARG A 149 6.95 13.41 -3.81
N LEU A 150 5.76 12.79 -3.72
CA LEU A 150 5.61 11.34 -3.81
C LEU A 150 5.45 10.87 -5.27
N ALA A 151 5.08 11.77 -6.19
CA ALA A 151 4.73 11.43 -7.56
C ALA A 151 5.91 10.85 -8.36
N ARG A 152 7.10 11.45 -8.26
CA ARG A 152 8.30 10.94 -8.95
C ARG A 152 8.71 9.58 -8.42
N PHE A 153 8.75 9.44 -7.10
CA PHE A 153 9.07 8.17 -6.46
C PHE A 153 8.06 7.09 -6.82
N SER A 154 6.76 7.43 -6.84
CA SER A 154 5.69 6.51 -7.24
C SER A 154 5.79 6.10 -8.71
N LEU A 155 6.14 7.03 -9.60
CA LEU A 155 6.33 6.71 -11.02
C LEU A 155 7.51 5.74 -11.22
N VAL A 156 8.66 6.05 -10.60
CA VAL A 156 9.85 5.19 -10.66
C VAL A 156 9.55 3.82 -10.06
N ALA A 157 8.87 3.77 -8.91
CA ALA A 157 8.45 2.52 -8.28
C ALA A 157 7.49 1.72 -9.17
N ALA A 158 6.47 2.36 -9.76
CA ALA A 158 5.52 1.70 -10.66
C ALA A 158 6.23 1.09 -11.87
N LEU A 159 7.12 1.85 -12.51
CA LEU A 159 7.87 1.38 -13.67
C LEU A 159 8.83 0.27 -13.30
N ALA A 160 9.57 0.41 -12.20
CA ALA A 160 10.50 -0.61 -11.73
C ALA A 160 9.76 -1.93 -11.42
N VAL A 161 8.69 -1.88 -10.63
CA VAL A 161 7.91 -3.07 -10.27
C VAL A 161 7.26 -3.69 -11.50
N ALA A 162 6.66 -2.90 -12.39
CA ALA A 162 6.01 -3.42 -13.59
C ALA A 162 7.01 -4.09 -14.54
N LEU A 163 8.15 -3.44 -14.82
CA LEU A 163 9.19 -3.98 -15.70
C LEU A 163 9.83 -5.23 -15.11
N ILE A 164 10.12 -5.22 -13.81
CA ILE A 164 10.72 -6.38 -13.15
C ILE A 164 9.74 -7.54 -13.07
N ALA A 165 8.48 -7.31 -12.71
CA ALA A 165 7.47 -8.38 -12.66
C ALA A 165 7.21 -8.96 -14.06
N ALA A 166 7.14 -8.11 -15.08
CA ALA A 166 7.01 -8.57 -16.47
C ALA A 166 8.26 -9.37 -16.91
N THR A 167 9.46 -8.87 -16.60
CA THR A 167 10.71 -9.55 -16.94
C THR A 167 10.84 -10.88 -16.19
N GLY A 168 10.55 -10.92 -14.90
CA GLY A 168 10.53 -12.13 -14.09
C GLY A 168 9.55 -13.17 -14.63
N GLY A 169 8.34 -12.74 -14.99
CA GLY A 169 7.35 -13.60 -15.66
C GLY A 169 7.82 -14.14 -17.01
N ILE A 170 8.45 -13.31 -17.84
CA ILE A 170 9.00 -13.75 -19.15
C ILE A 170 10.19 -14.71 -18.95
N LEU A 171 11.13 -14.38 -18.07
CA LEU A 171 12.30 -15.23 -17.79
C LEU A 171 11.89 -16.58 -17.20
N SER A 172 10.86 -16.58 -16.35
CA SER A 172 10.20 -17.77 -15.83
C SER A 172 9.70 -18.64 -17.00
N LEU A 173 8.93 -18.08 -17.94
CA LEU A 173 8.47 -18.81 -19.13
C LEU A 173 9.61 -19.35 -20.00
N LEU A 174 10.74 -18.65 -20.09
CA LEU A 174 11.90 -19.01 -20.92
C LEU A 174 12.89 -19.98 -20.25
N ARG A 175 12.65 -20.39 -18.98
CA ARG A 175 13.54 -21.31 -18.23
C ARG A 175 14.98 -20.82 -18.12
N PHE A 176 15.19 -19.51 -18.06
CA PHE A 176 16.53 -18.91 -18.13
C PHE A 176 16.75 -17.88 -17.02
N GLY A 177 17.91 -17.96 -16.34
CA GLY A 177 18.39 -16.91 -15.44
C GLY A 177 17.67 -16.81 -14.09
N THR A 178 17.43 -17.94 -13.42
CA THR A 178 16.69 -17.98 -12.14
C THR A 178 17.30 -17.15 -11.02
N GLU A 179 18.63 -17.10 -10.93
CA GLU A 179 19.34 -16.27 -9.94
C GLU A 179 19.15 -14.77 -10.17
N VAL A 180 19.20 -14.33 -11.43
CA VAL A 180 18.95 -12.95 -11.82
C VAL A 180 17.48 -12.60 -11.58
N GLY A 181 16.57 -13.53 -11.91
CA GLY A 181 15.15 -13.40 -11.62
C GLY A 181 14.86 -13.19 -10.13
N GLY A 182 15.45 -14.01 -9.25
CA GLY A 182 15.28 -13.89 -7.80
C GLY A 182 15.84 -12.57 -7.24
N LEU A 183 16.97 -12.08 -7.76
CA LEU A 183 17.50 -10.78 -7.37
C LEU A 183 16.59 -9.63 -7.81
N LEU A 184 16.10 -9.68 -9.05
CA LEU A 184 15.18 -8.66 -9.57
C LEU A 184 13.89 -8.63 -8.74
N GLU A 185 13.28 -9.78 -8.44
CA GLU A 185 12.10 -9.86 -7.58
C GLU A 185 12.33 -9.26 -6.19
N LEU A 186 13.50 -9.50 -5.59
CA LEU A 186 13.86 -8.92 -4.30
C LEU A 186 13.97 -7.39 -4.38
N VAL A 187 14.56 -6.87 -5.45
CA VAL A 187 14.65 -5.42 -5.71
C VAL A 187 13.25 -4.83 -5.90
N ALA A 188 12.40 -5.43 -6.74
CA ALA A 188 11.03 -4.97 -6.95
C ALA A 188 10.19 -5.01 -5.67
N THR A 189 10.27 -6.10 -4.91
CA THR A 189 9.59 -6.23 -3.62
C THR A 189 10.07 -5.16 -2.65
N THR A 190 11.38 -4.93 -2.55
CA THR A 190 11.96 -3.88 -1.69
C THR A 190 11.45 -2.50 -2.07
N VAL A 191 11.45 -2.17 -3.36
CA VAL A 191 10.93 -0.88 -3.87
C VAL A 191 9.44 -0.74 -3.57
N ALA A 192 8.64 -1.79 -3.82
CA ALA A 192 7.20 -1.77 -3.59
C ALA A 192 6.86 -1.56 -2.10
N LEU A 193 7.53 -2.27 -1.20
CA LEU A 193 7.30 -2.15 0.24
C LEU A 193 7.80 -0.83 0.79
N THR A 194 8.96 -0.35 0.34
CA THR A 194 9.47 0.99 0.69
C THR A 194 8.48 2.06 0.24
N TRP A 195 7.89 1.90 -0.95
CA TRP A 195 6.85 2.78 -1.43
C TRP A 195 5.58 2.75 -0.57
N LEU A 196 5.12 1.56 -0.16
CA LEU A 196 3.96 1.42 0.72
C LEU A 196 4.21 2.10 2.08
N VAL A 197 5.37 1.87 2.69
CA VAL A 197 5.79 2.57 3.92
C VAL A 197 5.76 4.09 3.73
N GLY A 198 6.36 4.57 2.63
CA GLY A 198 6.40 6.00 2.30
C GLY A 198 5.01 6.60 2.10
N LEU A 199 4.10 5.90 1.41
CA LEU A 199 2.71 6.32 1.23
C LEU A 199 1.98 6.42 2.57
N SER A 200 2.04 5.38 3.40
CA SER A 200 1.34 5.34 4.69
C SER A 200 1.86 6.43 5.63
N LEU A 201 3.19 6.65 5.70
CA LEU A 201 3.78 7.74 6.49
C LEU A 201 3.39 9.11 5.96
N PHE A 202 3.44 9.31 4.64
CA PHE A 202 3.03 10.58 4.04
C PHE A 202 1.58 10.92 4.41
N LEU A 203 0.67 9.96 4.26
CA LEU A 203 -0.74 10.14 4.62
C LEU A 203 -0.92 10.39 6.12
N ALA A 204 -0.14 9.73 6.99
CA ALA A 204 -0.19 9.94 8.43
C ALA A 204 0.21 11.38 8.80
N ILE A 205 1.30 11.90 8.20
CA ILE A 205 1.81 13.25 8.44
C ILE A 205 0.79 14.31 7.97
N GLU A 206 0.24 14.15 6.77
CA GLU A 206 -0.79 15.07 6.25
C GLU A 206 -2.04 15.07 7.13
N THR A 207 -2.49 13.89 7.58
CA THR A 207 -3.67 13.76 8.45
C THR A 207 -3.44 14.38 9.83
N ALA A 208 -2.23 14.24 10.38
CA ALA A 208 -1.85 14.86 11.65
C ALA A 208 -1.76 16.39 11.53
N SER A 209 -1.18 16.89 10.43
CA SER A 209 -0.96 18.32 10.18
C SER A 209 -2.25 19.10 9.92
N ALA A 210 -3.31 18.44 9.46
CA ALA A 210 -4.63 19.06 9.29
C ALA A 210 -5.38 19.33 10.61
N SER A 211 -4.98 18.69 11.72
CA SER A 211 -5.71 18.73 13.00
C SER A 211 -5.59 20.05 13.81
N PRO A 212 -4.48 20.81 13.81
CA PRO A 212 -4.35 22.02 14.65
C PRO A 212 -5.07 23.26 14.08
N VAL A 213 -5.21 23.38 12.76
CA VAL A 213 -5.70 24.60 12.10
C VAL A 213 -7.22 24.73 12.12
N GLU A 214 -7.94 23.60 12.05
CA GLU A 214 -9.40 23.57 12.05
C GLU A 214 -9.98 23.82 13.45
N GLU A 215 -9.32 23.33 14.51
CA GLU A 215 -9.71 23.55 15.90
C GLU A 215 -9.53 25.03 16.33
N SER A 216 -8.48 25.70 15.82
CA SER A 216 -8.24 27.14 16.08
C SER A 216 -9.27 28.03 15.38
N ARG A 217 -9.63 27.74 14.12
CA ARG A 217 -10.62 28.55 13.37
C ARG A 217 -12.04 28.39 13.91
N THR A 218 -12.41 27.18 14.35
CA THR A 218 -13.70 26.96 14.99
C THR A 218 -13.79 27.70 16.32
N ASN A 219 -12.71 27.74 17.10
CA ASN A 219 -12.67 28.48 18.36
C ASN A 219 -12.70 30.01 18.18
N GLU A 220 -12.03 30.56 17.15
CA GLU A 220 -12.13 31.99 16.83
C GLU A 220 -13.53 32.38 16.35
N ALA A 221 -14.17 31.57 15.51
CA ALA A 221 -15.54 31.80 15.03
C ALA A 221 -16.57 31.74 16.16
N VAL A 222 -16.41 30.82 17.12
CA VAL A 222 -17.29 30.73 18.31
C VAL A 222 -17.01 31.85 19.32
N GLY A 223 -15.76 32.30 19.42
CA GLY A 223 -15.38 33.45 20.25
C GLY A 223 -15.99 34.76 19.76
N HIS A 224 -16.10 34.94 18.44
CA HIS A 224 -16.62 36.18 17.85
C HIS A 224 -18.14 36.35 17.99
N VAL A 225 -18.89 35.27 18.22
CA VAL A 225 -20.37 35.29 18.38
C VAL A 225 -20.79 35.64 19.83
N ARG A 226 -19.88 35.62 20.81
CA ARG A 226 -20.23 35.78 22.25
C ARG A 226 -20.30 37.22 22.80
N HIS A 227 -20.16 38.27 21.98
CA HIS A 227 -20.16 39.66 22.47
C HIS A 227 -21.19 40.63 21.85
N SER A 228 -22.19 40.16 21.08
CA SER A 228 -23.33 41.01 20.75
C SER A 228 -24.33 41.02 21.92
N THR A 229 -24.15 41.97 22.83
CA THR A 229 -25.17 42.35 23.82
C THR A 229 -26.48 42.64 23.08
N PRO A 230 -27.64 42.11 23.50
CA PRO A 230 -28.90 42.43 22.87
C PRO A 230 -29.19 43.92 23.06
N GLU A 231 -29.19 44.65 21.95
CA GLU A 231 -29.61 46.05 21.88
C GLU A 231 -31.06 46.12 22.37
N ARG A 232 -31.26 46.88 23.46
CA ARG A 232 -32.57 47.07 24.08
C ARG A 232 -33.41 47.90 23.12
N VAL A 233 -34.39 47.27 22.47
CA VAL A 233 -35.36 47.95 21.61
C VAL A 233 -36.32 48.73 22.49
N ASP A 234 -36.15 50.05 22.56
CA ASP A 234 -37.08 50.97 23.19
C ASP A 234 -38.33 51.10 22.31
N LEU A 235 -39.46 50.54 22.78
CA LEU A 235 -40.76 50.68 22.13
C LEU A 235 -41.36 52.06 22.47
N PRO A 236 -41.95 52.77 21.50
CA PRO A 236 -42.61 54.05 21.77
C PRO A 236 -43.89 53.84 22.61
N PRO A 237 -44.27 54.83 23.46
CA PRO A 237 -45.42 54.71 24.34
C PRO A 237 -46.73 54.64 23.54
N ALA A 238 -47.60 53.73 23.97
CA ALA A 238 -48.94 53.55 23.43
C ALA A 238 -49.77 54.83 23.62
N VAL A 239 -50.31 55.34 22.52
CA VAL A 239 -51.32 56.41 22.52
C VAL A 239 -52.69 55.74 22.64
N TYR A 240 -53.42 56.10 23.70
CA TYR A 240 -54.80 55.69 23.97
C TYR A 240 -55.80 56.38 23.04
#